data_AF-A0A4R4NI45-F1
#
_entry.id   AF-A0A4R4NI45-F1
#
_cell.length_a   1.000
_cell.length_b   1.000
_cell.length_c   1.000
_cell.angle_alpha   90.00
_cell.angle_beta   90.00
_cell.angle_gamma   90.00
#
_symmetry.space_group_name_H-M   'P 1'
#
loop_
_entity.id
_entity.type
_entity.pdbx_description
1 polymer ?
#
loop_
_entity_poly.entity_id
_entity_poly.type
_entity_poly.pdbx_seq_one_letter_code
_entity_poly.pdbx_strand_id
1 'polypeptide(L)'
;PRADPPAATPGPRRRRGTGVPAIDMAVLQARLNESLDVLRDTYAPALGTGGGWYHELARPEPGTTATALGLMAFVEAGRPFEYFDDGLAFLAARQTASADGLRDGGWATKTSLGMPVVEATGWIARFLARARCDLRDDAPDTGRAYQWLLRNQNPDGGWGSLHGCPSRVWLTCLALRALSQLNPYDPAVDRGVEWLTADRTAHRPGWGPTPASRPTVTHTAFALVTLAEARPELRTERLLDAYDWLLEHLDPDDDRTWIETYDVSPHCADPHDSGAGRTGSEPVWRLALWHYGLPIALTALLRDPRGPHGPLIARAFRTLVRGEFTDPRRNGHPGSGRTSLWTLWWRLETLIALSRVPLAGGADILHWLPDATVVQRSHARERPLADLLPHRGLVDPVGFARRHWAALLLGLVCAASVLGVAAGLWGWKDFWLSVILPIVLTGIDESAKRRRAPRGPPPAAP
;
A
#
# COMPACT_ATOMS: atom_id res chain seq x y z
N PRO A 1 6.00 -60.32 -22.80
CA PRO A 1 4.84 -59.98 -21.95
C PRO A 1 5.26 -59.15 -20.72
N ARG A 2 5.19 -57.83 -20.86
CA ARG A 2 4.88 -56.85 -19.81
C ARG A 2 4.52 -55.56 -20.57
N ALA A 3 3.23 -55.25 -20.56
CA ALA A 3 2.64 -54.15 -21.29
C ALA A 3 2.99 -52.82 -20.60
N ASP A 4 3.27 -51.80 -21.41
CA ASP A 4 3.41 -50.42 -20.96
C ASP A 4 2.09 -49.91 -20.37
N PRO A 5 2.11 -49.11 -19.29
CA PRO A 5 0.91 -48.56 -18.69
C PRO A 5 0.27 -47.51 -19.63
N PRO A 6 -1.07 -47.41 -19.66
CA PRO A 6 -1.75 -46.50 -20.57
C PRO A 6 -1.46 -45.05 -20.22
N ALA A 7 -1.21 -44.25 -21.26
CA ALA A 7 -1.02 -42.81 -21.18
C ALA A 7 -2.21 -42.16 -20.45
N ALA A 8 -1.90 -41.45 -19.35
CA ALA A 8 -2.86 -40.68 -18.61
C ALA A 8 -3.51 -39.63 -19.54
N THR A 9 -4.83 -39.69 -19.63
CA THR A 9 -5.66 -38.72 -20.33
C THR A 9 -5.37 -37.33 -19.75
N PRO A 10 -5.08 -36.30 -20.57
CA PRO A 10 -4.88 -34.97 -20.04
C PRO A 10 -6.22 -34.48 -19.47
N GLY A 11 -6.29 -34.38 -18.14
CA GLY A 11 -7.42 -33.75 -17.45
C GLY A 11 -7.69 -32.35 -18.01
N PRO A 12 -8.93 -31.83 -17.85
CA PRO A 12 -9.31 -30.55 -18.44
C PRO A 12 -8.31 -29.50 -18.00
N ARG A 13 -7.57 -28.94 -18.98
CA ARG A 13 -6.73 -27.76 -18.78
C ARG A 13 -7.60 -26.73 -18.08
N ARG A 14 -7.34 -26.49 -16.78
CA ARG A 14 -7.84 -25.30 -16.08
C ARG A 14 -7.48 -24.13 -16.98
N ARG A 15 -8.48 -23.53 -17.62
CA ARG A 15 -8.32 -22.25 -18.31
C ARG A 15 -7.56 -21.36 -17.33
N ARG A 16 -6.34 -20.95 -17.68
CA ARG A 16 -5.66 -19.85 -16.99
C ARG A 16 -6.61 -18.67 -17.13
N GLY A 17 -7.38 -18.41 -16.07
CA GLY A 17 -8.38 -17.38 -16.07
C GLY A 17 -7.69 -16.05 -16.35
N THR A 18 -8.04 -15.45 -17.49
CA THR A 18 -8.02 -14.00 -17.70
C THR A 18 -9.08 -13.36 -16.80
N GLY A 19 -9.02 -13.68 -15.50
CA GLY A 19 -9.94 -13.17 -14.50
C GLY A 19 -9.57 -11.73 -14.17
N VAL A 20 -10.59 -10.92 -13.87
CA VAL A 20 -10.42 -9.58 -13.34
C VAL A 20 -9.44 -9.65 -12.16
N PRO A 21 -8.42 -8.77 -12.08
CA PRO A 21 -7.52 -8.73 -10.94
C PRO A 21 -8.31 -8.55 -9.64
N ALA A 22 -8.20 -9.52 -8.75
CA ALA A 22 -8.98 -9.58 -7.52
C ALA A 22 -8.09 -9.91 -6.32
N ILE A 23 -8.48 -9.38 -5.16
CA ILE A 23 -7.90 -9.73 -3.86
C ILE A 23 -8.90 -10.62 -3.13
N ASP A 24 -8.46 -11.83 -2.82
CA ASP A 24 -9.22 -12.78 -2.02
C ASP A 24 -8.93 -12.52 -0.53
N MET A 25 -9.92 -11.95 0.18
CA MET A 25 -9.76 -11.59 1.59
C MET A 25 -9.59 -12.82 2.50
N ALA A 26 -10.13 -13.98 2.12
CA ALA A 26 -9.93 -15.21 2.89
C ALA A 26 -8.47 -15.70 2.79
N VAL A 27 -7.88 -15.63 1.58
CA VAL A 27 -6.45 -15.93 1.40
C VAL A 27 -5.59 -14.93 2.17
N LEU A 28 -5.95 -13.65 2.14
CA LEU A 28 -5.25 -12.62 2.92
C LEU A 28 -5.25 -12.96 4.41
N GLN A 29 -6.43 -13.27 4.99
CA GLN A 29 -6.56 -13.57 6.42
C GLN A 29 -5.81 -14.86 6.80
N ALA A 30 -5.87 -15.89 5.95
CA ALA A 30 -5.09 -17.11 6.15
C ALA A 30 -3.59 -16.83 6.23
N ARG A 31 -3.04 -16.06 5.27
CA ARG A 31 -1.61 -15.70 5.24
C ARG A 31 -1.20 -14.78 6.38
N LEU A 32 -2.08 -13.89 6.82
CA LEU A 32 -1.86 -13.06 8.00
C LEU A 32 -1.74 -13.92 9.26
N ASN A 33 -2.67 -14.86 9.47
CA ASN A 33 -2.64 -15.76 10.62
C ASN A 33 -1.39 -16.64 10.61
N GLU A 34 -1.06 -17.28 9.49
CA GLU A 34 0.17 -18.09 9.37
C GLU A 34 1.43 -17.29 9.74
N SER A 35 1.50 -16.03 9.33
CA SER A 35 2.65 -15.18 9.60
C SER A 35 2.75 -14.80 11.08
N LEU A 36 1.61 -14.61 11.76
CA LEU A 36 1.55 -14.39 13.20
C LEU A 36 1.84 -15.66 14.00
N ASP A 37 1.42 -16.83 13.51
CA ASP A 37 1.72 -18.12 14.12
C ASP A 37 3.22 -18.41 14.04
N VAL A 38 3.87 -18.11 12.91
CA VAL A 38 5.34 -18.18 12.81
C VAL A 38 6.02 -17.29 13.85
N LEU A 39 5.54 -16.06 14.08
CA LEU A 39 6.09 -15.21 15.14
C LEU A 39 5.86 -15.85 16.51
N ARG A 40 4.65 -16.32 16.82
CA ARG A 40 4.34 -16.95 18.10
C ARG A 40 5.25 -18.17 18.36
N ASP A 41 5.41 -19.04 17.38
CA ASP A 41 6.19 -20.27 17.49
C ASP A 41 7.69 -20.01 17.61
N THR A 42 8.17 -18.90 17.04
CA THR A 42 9.60 -18.54 17.03
C THR A 42 10.04 -17.66 18.20
N TYR A 43 9.11 -17.25 19.07
CA TYR A 43 9.44 -16.51 20.29
C TYR A 43 10.47 -17.26 21.14
N ALA A 44 11.44 -16.53 21.68
CA ALA A 44 12.50 -17.06 22.51
C ALA A 44 12.56 -16.34 23.87
N PRO A 45 12.41 -17.05 25.00
CA PRO A 45 12.61 -16.46 26.32
C PRO A 45 14.08 -16.08 26.54
N ALA A 46 14.33 -14.93 27.16
CA ALA A 46 15.63 -14.49 27.62
C ALA A 46 15.70 -14.67 29.14
N LEU A 47 16.53 -15.63 29.60
CA LEU A 47 16.71 -15.94 31.03
C LEU A 47 16.83 -14.67 31.89
N GLY A 48 15.84 -14.46 32.76
CA GLY A 48 15.81 -13.39 33.76
C GLY A 48 15.52 -11.97 33.24
N THR A 49 15.27 -11.76 31.95
CA THR A 49 15.05 -10.40 31.37
C THR A 49 13.90 -10.32 30.36
N GLY A 50 12.94 -11.25 30.42
CA GLY A 50 11.80 -11.30 29.50
C GLY A 50 12.06 -12.21 28.30
N GLY A 51 11.83 -11.73 27.07
CA GLY A 51 12.14 -12.48 25.85
C GLY A 51 11.75 -11.76 24.56
N GLY A 52 11.91 -12.42 23.42
CA GLY A 52 11.54 -11.82 22.13
C GLY A 52 12.08 -12.58 20.93
N TRP A 53 12.45 -11.82 19.89
CA TRP A 53 12.94 -12.37 18.63
C TRP A 53 14.29 -11.79 18.25
N TYR A 54 15.05 -12.54 17.45
CA TYR A 54 16.15 -12.02 16.66
C TYR A 54 15.75 -11.87 15.19
N HIS A 55 16.49 -11.09 14.42
CA HIS A 55 16.15 -10.89 13.01
C HIS A 55 16.26 -12.18 12.18
N GLU A 56 17.13 -13.11 12.57
CA GLU A 56 17.06 -14.50 12.14
C GLU A 56 16.16 -15.25 13.12
N LEU A 57 14.92 -15.58 12.73
CA LEU A 57 13.88 -16.11 13.63
C LEU A 57 14.24 -17.46 14.28
N ALA A 58 15.21 -18.19 13.70
CA ALA A 58 15.70 -19.43 14.28
C ALA A 58 16.68 -19.23 15.45
N ARG A 59 17.25 -18.02 15.62
CA ARG A 59 18.23 -17.77 16.68
C ARG A 59 17.53 -17.50 18.02
N PRO A 60 17.99 -18.14 19.11
CA PRO A 60 17.33 -18.06 20.42
C PRO A 60 17.63 -16.75 21.17
N GLU A 61 18.63 -15.98 20.78
CA GLU A 61 19.02 -14.77 21.50
C GLU A 61 18.30 -13.52 20.98
N PRO A 62 17.29 -12.98 21.69
CA PRO A 62 16.50 -11.87 21.21
C PRO A 62 17.32 -10.58 21.02
N GLY A 63 16.86 -9.76 20.08
CA GLY A 63 17.33 -8.40 19.83
C GLY A 63 16.18 -7.39 20.01
N THR A 64 16.52 -6.16 20.39
CA THR A 64 15.55 -5.10 20.71
C THR A 64 14.65 -4.74 19.53
N THR A 65 15.24 -4.44 18.37
CA THR A 65 14.48 -4.07 17.17
C THR A 65 13.54 -5.18 16.71
N ALA A 66 14.04 -6.42 16.68
CA ALA A 66 13.26 -7.57 16.28
C ALA A 66 12.11 -7.86 17.26
N THR A 67 12.36 -7.67 18.55
CA THR A 67 11.33 -7.81 19.59
C THR A 67 10.23 -6.77 19.43
N ALA A 68 10.57 -5.50 19.25
CA ALA A 68 9.58 -4.45 19.01
C ALA A 68 8.74 -4.69 17.75
N LEU A 69 9.34 -5.17 16.65
CA LEU A 69 8.59 -5.50 15.43
C LEU A 69 7.64 -6.70 15.63
N GLY A 70 8.09 -7.74 16.32
CA GLY A 70 7.24 -8.89 16.66
C GLY A 70 6.02 -8.46 17.48
N LEU A 71 6.23 -7.67 18.53
CA LEU A 71 5.13 -7.12 19.34
C LEU A 71 4.24 -6.17 18.54
N MET A 72 4.82 -5.29 17.72
CA MET A 72 4.08 -4.38 16.85
C MET A 72 3.16 -5.15 15.89
N ALA A 73 3.58 -6.31 15.38
CA ALA A 73 2.74 -7.11 14.48
C ALA A 73 1.45 -7.57 15.15
N PHE A 74 1.51 -8.04 16.39
CA PHE A 74 0.32 -8.44 17.16
C PHE A 74 -0.58 -7.24 17.49
N VAL A 75 0.02 -6.11 17.90
CA VAL A 75 -0.70 -4.84 18.15
C VAL A 75 -1.45 -4.38 16.91
N GLU A 76 -0.77 -4.32 15.76
CA GLU A 76 -1.38 -3.88 14.51
C GLU A 76 -2.42 -4.88 13.98
N ALA A 77 -2.24 -6.18 14.20
CA ALA A 77 -3.22 -7.18 13.82
C ALA A 77 -4.43 -7.25 14.78
N GLY A 78 -4.41 -6.52 15.90
CA GLY A 78 -5.42 -6.59 16.94
C GLY A 78 -5.52 -7.99 17.55
N ARG A 79 -4.38 -8.69 17.69
CA ARG A 79 -4.31 -10.04 18.26
C ARG A 79 -3.59 -10.01 19.60
N PRO A 80 -4.09 -10.73 20.61
CA PRO A 80 -3.34 -10.89 21.87
C PRO A 80 -2.08 -11.71 21.62
N PHE A 81 -1.07 -11.46 22.45
CA PHE A 81 0.17 -12.23 22.49
C PHE A 81 0.54 -12.53 23.94
N GLU A 82 0.84 -13.80 24.21
CA GLU A 82 0.97 -14.35 25.56
C GLU A 82 2.19 -13.79 26.31
N TYR A 83 3.26 -13.48 25.59
CA TYR A 83 4.52 -12.98 26.13
C TYR A 83 4.73 -11.48 25.85
N PHE A 84 3.64 -10.72 25.72
CA PHE A 84 3.71 -9.31 25.40
C PHE A 84 4.46 -8.51 26.47
N ASP A 85 4.13 -8.75 27.74
CA ASP A 85 4.75 -8.06 28.88
C ASP A 85 6.23 -8.45 29.05
N ASP A 86 6.59 -9.72 28.80
CA ASP A 86 7.99 -10.17 28.80
C ASP A 86 8.80 -9.47 27.70
N GLY A 87 8.19 -9.26 26.53
CA GLY A 87 8.80 -8.50 25.44
C GLY A 87 8.98 -7.02 25.79
N LEU A 88 8.01 -6.40 26.47
CA LEU A 88 8.12 -5.03 26.98
C LEU A 88 9.22 -4.88 28.02
N ALA A 89 9.26 -5.79 29.01
CA ALA A 89 10.29 -5.82 30.05
C ALA A 89 11.70 -5.95 29.43
N PHE A 90 11.84 -6.78 28.39
CA PHE A 90 13.08 -6.93 27.65
C PHE A 90 13.55 -5.63 26.98
N LEU A 91 12.62 -4.86 26.40
CA LEU A 91 12.91 -3.57 25.79
C LEU A 91 13.24 -2.51 26.84
N ALA A 92 12.53 -2.52 27.97
CA ALA A 92 12.72 -1.56 29.06
C ALA A 92 14.11 -1.74 29.70
N ALA A 93 14.50 -2.98 29.97
CA ALA A 93 15.83 -3.32 30.48
C ALA A 93 16.98 -2.93 29.55
N ARG A 94 16.70 -2.64 28.27
CA ARG A 94 17.70 -2.26 27.25
C ARG A 94 17.59 -0.82 26.78
N GLN A 95 16.71 -0.02 27.39
CA GLN A 95 16.68 1.42 27.13
C GLN A 95 17.91 2.06 27.79
N THR A 96 18.70 2.79 27.01
CA THR A 96 19.97 3.34 27.48
C THR A 96 19.72 4.43 28.52
N ALA A 97 20.34 4.30 29.70
CA ALA A 97 20.41 5.35 30.71
C ALA A 97 21.80 6.01 30.67
N SER A 98 21.84 7.31 30.38
CA SER A 98 23.08 8.05 30.19
C SER A 98 22.92 9.51 30.60
N ALA A 99 24.00 10.13 31.11
CA ALA A 99 24.06 11.57 31.31
C ALA A 99 24.21 12.34 29.97
N ASP A 100 24.76 11.70 28.95
CA ASP A 100 24.83 12.23 27.60
C ASP A 100 23.46 12.15 26.92
N GLY A 101 22.87 13.32 26.65
CA GLY A 101 21.55 13.45 26.04
C GLY A 101 21.46 12.88 24.62
N LEU A 102 22.57 12.73 23.90
CA LEU A 102 22.61 12.06 22.57
C LEU A 102 22.54 10.53 22.69
N ARG A 103 22.73 9.97 23.89
CA ARG A 103 22.66 8.54 24.16
C ARG A 103 21.44 8.16 25.00
N ASP A 104 21.01 9.03 25.89
CA ASP A 104 19.92 8.74 26.83
C ASP A 104 18.59 8.47 26.13
N GLY A 105 17.93 7.37 26.50
CA GLY A 105 16.59 7.04 26.02
C GLY A 105 16.52 6.22 24.73
N GLY A 106 17.64 6.04 24.02
CA GLY A 106 17.71 5.25 22.79
C GLY A 106 18.08 3.78 22.99
N TRP A 107 18.04 3.01 21.91
CA TRP A 107 18.40 1.59 21.89
C TRP A 107 19.50 1.29 20.88
N ALA A 108 20.38 0.38 21.26
CA ALA A 108 21.40 -0.19 20.39
C ALA A 108 20.88 -1.41 19.61
N THR A 109 21.52 -1.69 18.49
CA THR A 109 21.47 -3.02 17.85
C THR A 109 22.65 -3.87 18.37
N LYS A 110 22.65 -5.18 18.10
CA LYS A 110 23.82 -6.03 18.41
C LYS A 110 25.08 -5.57 17.65
N THR A 111 24.93 -4.93 16.50
CA THR A 111 26.04 -4.49 15.63
C THR A 111 26.51 -3.07 15.91
N SER A 112 25.77 -2.27 16.68
CA SER A 112 26.14 -0.89 17.02
C SER A 112 27.02 -0.79 18.27
N LEU A 113 27.57 -1.90 18.76
CA LEU A 113 28.51 -1.94 19.89
C LEU A 113 28.00 -1.21 21.15
N GLY A 114 26.69 -1.33 21.42
CA GLY A 114 26.04 -0.69 22.55
C GLY A 114 25.68 0.78 22.37
N MET A 115 26.03 1.40 21.22
CA MET A 115 25.58 2.76 20.91
C MET A 115 24.12 2.76 20.46
N PRO A 116 23.28 3.63 21.03
CA PRO A 116 21.94 3.87 20.53
C PRO A 116 21.95 4.42 19.12
N VAL A 117 21.10 3.89 18.23
CA VAL A 117 21.06 4.29 16.82
C VAL A 117 19.61 4.49 16.34
N VAL A 118 19.43 5.26 15.26
CA VAL A 118 18.12 5.59 14.70
C VAL A 118 17.39 4.34 14.19
N GLU A 119 18.12 3.36 13.64
CA GLU A 119 17.58 2.08 13.15
C GLU A 119 16.80 1.35 14.23
N ALA A 120 17.36 1.25 15.44
CA ALA A 120 16.69 0.58 16.55
C ALA A 120 15.68 1.52 17.22
N THR A 121 16.08 2.74 17.54
CA THR A 121 15.26 3.68 18.32
C THR A 121 14.01 4.08 17.55
N GLY A 122 14.09 4.32 16.24
CA GLY A 122 12.91 4.66 15.43
C GLY A 122 11.86 3.55 15.41
N TRP A 123 12.28 2.28 15.21
CA TRP A 123 11.36 1.14 15.24
C TRP A 123 10.71 0.94 16.61
N ILE A 124 11.50 1.00 17.67
CA ILE A 124 11.02 0.77 19.04
C ILE A 124 10.12 1.93 19.47
N ALA A 125 10.51 3.18 19.23
CA ALA A 125 9.71 4.35 19.56
C ALA A 125 8.37 4.35 18.82
N ARG A 126 8.36 3.96 17.53
CA ARG A 126 7.12 3.75 16.78
C ARG A 126 6.25 2.67 17.43
N PHE A 127 6.84 1.53 17.80
CA PHE A 127 6.09 0.45 18.47
C PHE A 127 5.45 0.94 19.76
N LEU A 128 6.22 1.59 20.63
CA LEU A 128 5.72 2.08 21.92
C LEU A 128 4.56 3.06 21.75
N ALA A 129 4.64 3.95 20.76
CA ALA A 129 3.54 4.87 20.44
C ALA A 129 2.29 4.11 19.93
N ARG A 130 2.46 3.14 19.02
CA ARG A 130 1.35 2.35 18.45
C ARG A 130 0.68 1.45 19.49
N ALA A 131 1.46 0.92 20.43
CA ALA A 131 0.99 0.09 21.54
C ALA A 131 0.43 0.89 22.72
N ARG A 132 0.44 2.23 22.65
CA ARG A 132 0.00 3.14 23.73
C ARG A 132 0.73 2.87 25.06
N CYS A 133 2.02 2.60 24.96
CA CYS A 133 2.89 2.36 26.11
C CYS A 133 3.07 3.61 26.99
N ASP A 134 2.69 4.80 26.51
CA ASP A 134 2.58 6.02 27.32
C ASP A 134 1.60 5.89 28.51
N LEU A 135 0.69 4.93 28.44
CA LEU A 135 -0.32 4.66 29.47
C LEU A 135 0.09 3.52 30.43
N ARG A 136 1.35 3.08 30.37
CA ARG A 136 1.86 1.92 31.11
C ARG A 136 3.11 2.26 31.91
N ASP A 137 3.09 1.98 33.21
CA ASP A 137 4.23 2.22 34.11
C ASP A 137 5.36 1.20 33.94
N ASP A 138 5.05 0.01 33.40
CA ASP A 138 5.99 -1.10 33.19
C ASP A 138 6.63 -1.11 31.80
N ALA A 139 6.28 -0.16 30.94
CA ALA A 139 6.80 -0.03 29.60
C ALA A 139 8.06 0.85 29.55
N PRO A 140 8.87 0.75 28.48
CA PRO A 140 9.98 1.68 28.29
C PRO A 140 9.49 3.13 28.16
N ASP A 141 10.32 4.07 28.59
CA ASP A 141 9.96 5.48 28.64
C ASP A 141 9.88 6.08 27.21
N THR A 142 8.65 6.34 26.77
CA THR A 142 8.34 6.94 25.45
C THR A 142 8.83 8.38 25.33
N GLY A 143 8.83 9.13 26.43
CA GLY A 143 9.31 10.51 26.48
C GLY A 143 10.81 10.59 26.24
N ARG A 144 11.58 9.68 26.85
CA ARG A 144 13.03 9.56 26.62
C ARG A 144 13.35 9.12 25.20
N ALA A 145 12.58 8.19 24.64
CA ALA A 145 12.72 7.78 23.24
C ALA A 145 12.45 8.95 22.26
N TYR A 146 11.39 9.72 22.52
CA TYR A 146 11.05 10.93 21.77
C TYR A 146 12.18 11.96 21.83
N GLN A 147 12.66 12.31 23.03
CA GLN A 147 13.76 13.27 23.21
C GLN A 147 15.06 12.82 22.52
N TRP A 148 15.36 11.51 22.55
CA TRP A 148 16.52 10.96 21.85
C TRP A 148 16.46 11.22 20.33
N LEU A 149 15.29 11.00 19.71
CA LEU A 149 15.09 11.24 18.27
C LEU A 149 15.23 12.72 17.90
N LEU A 150 14.71 13.63 18.74
CA LEU A 150 14.84 15.08 18.52
C LEU A 150 16.30 15.52 18.55
N ARG A 151 17.06 15.08 19.58
CA ARG A 151 18.47 15.44 19.74
C ARG A 151 19.38 14.84 18.66
N ASN A 152 18.96 13.73 18.05
CA ASN A 152 19.72 13.07 16.98
C ASN A 152 19.30 13.52 15.56
N GLN A 153 18.41 14.51 15.42
CA GLN A 153 18.12 15.12 14.12
C GLN A 153 19.27 16.03 13.69
N ASN A 154 19.74 15.88 12.45
CA ASN A 154 20.81 16.70 11.92
C ASN A 154 20.36 18.15 11.62
N PRO A 155 21.30 19.09 11.44
CA PRO A 155 20.99 20.46 11.04
C PRO A 155 20.22 20.56 9.72
N ASP A 156 20.45 19.62 8.78
CA ASP A 156 19.75 19.56 7.49
C ASP A 156 18.27 19.11 7.62
N GLY A 157 17.84 18.68 8.81
CA GLY A 157 16.49 18.19 9.08
C GLY A 157 16.32 16.68 8.89
N GLY A 158 17.31 15.97 8.34
CA GLY A 158 17.29 14.52 8.19
C GLY A 158 17.90 13.78 9.39
N TRP A 159 17.93 12.45 9.30
CA TRP A 159 18.58 11.58 10.28
C TRP A 159 19.58 10.64 9.61
N GLY A 160 20.77 10.54 10.20
CA GLY A 160 21.72 9.43 10.00
C GLY A 160 21.56 8.36 11.08
N SER A 161 22.47 7.39 11.17
CA SER A 161 22.41 6.37 12.25
C SER A 161 22.63 6.98 13.63
N LEU A 162 23.44 8.03 13.69
CA LEU A 162 23.75 8.86 14.84
C LEU A 162 23.67 10.33 14.42
N HIS A 163 23.55 11.23 15.40
CA HIS A 163 23.79 12.65 15.18
C HIS A 163 25.15 12.89 14.49
N GLY A 164 25.16 13.73 13.44
CA GLY A 164 26.35 14.05 12.65
C GLY A 164 26.69 13.04 11.54
N CYS A 165 26.11 11.84 11.55
CA CYS A 165 26.19 10.95 10.38
C CYS A 165 25.34 11.50 9.22
N PRO A 166 25.74 11.28 7.95
CA PRO A 166 24.96 11.73 6.80
C PRO A 166 23.51 11.26 6.84
N SER A 167 22.58 12.18 6.59
CA SER A 167 21.16 11.89 6.55
C SER A 167 20.81 10.91 5.43
N ARG A 168 20.01 9.88 5.73
CA ARG A 168 19.60 8.83 4.77
C ARG A 168 18.08 8.72 4.71
N VAL A 169 17.54 8.39 3.53
CA VAL A 169 16.09 8.32 3.33
C VAL A 169 15.43 7.33 4.28
N TRP A 170 16.01 6.14 4.44
CA TRP A 170 15.46 5.12 5.33
C TRP A 170 15.39 5.58 6.80
N LEU A 171 16.44 6.22 7.29
CA LEU A 171 16.56 6.63 8.70
C LEU A 171 15.70 7.86 9.00
N THR A 172 15.68 8.84 8.09
CA THR A 172 14.74 9.95 8.16
C THR A 172 13.29 9.44 8.16
N CYS A 173 12.97 8.45 7.33
CA CYS A 173 11.64 7.85 7.32
C CYS A 173 11.30 7.15 8.65
N LEU A 174 12.22 6.36 9.22
CA LEU A 174 12.01 5.71 10.52
C LEU A 174 11.76 6.73 11.64
N ALA A 175 12.58 7.78 11.72
CA ALA A 175 12.42 8.84 12.71
C ALA A 175 11.08 9.56 12.54
N LEU A 176 10.72 9.96 11.32
CA LEU A 176 9.42 10.59 11.03
C LEU A 176 8.23 9.71 11.38
N ARG A 177 8.30 8.42 11.04
CA ARG A 177 7.25 7.43 11.33
C ARG A 177 7.06 7.19 12.83
N ALA A 178 8.10 7.40 13.64
CA ALA A 178 8.00 7.35 15.10
C ALA A 178 7.49 8.68 15.66
N LEU A 179 8.12 9.79 15.30
CA LEU A 179 7.78 11.14 15.78
C LEU A 179 6.33 11.51 15.43
N SER A 180 5.85 11.16 14.24
CA SER A 180 4.46 11.44 13.83
C SER A 180 3.41 10.70 14.69
N GLN A 181 3.79 9.63 15.40
CA GLN A 181 2.91 8.92 16.34
C GLN A 181 3.08 9.42 17.77
N LEU A 182 4.29 9.87 18.15
CA LEU A 182 4.59 10.39 19.48
C LEU A 182 4.10 11.83 19.66
N ASN A 183 4.43 12.71 18.73
CA ASN A 183 4.01 14.10 18.68
C ASN A 183 4.04 14.62 17.23
N PRO A 184 2.91 14.56 16.48
CA PRO A 184 2.87 14.97 15.07
C PRO A 184 3.07 16.46 14.82
N TYR A 185 2.98 17.29 15.87
CA TYR A 185 3.11 18.76 15.81
C TYR A 185 4.51 19.25 16.18
N ASP A 186 5.45 18.34 16.47
CA ASP A 186 6.82 18.74 16.77
C ASP A 186 7.51 19.32 15.51
N PRO A 187 8.20 20.47 15.61
CA PRO A 187 8.93 21.07 14.49
C PRO A 187 9.94 20.12 13.82
N ALA A 188 10.48 19.13 14.53
CA ALA A 188 11.35 18.11 13.97
C ALA A 188 10.66 17.31 12.85
N VAL A 189 9.34 17.08 12.96
CA VAL A 189 8.55 16.42 11.92
C VAL A 189 8.52 17.27 10.66
N ASP A 190 8.27 18.58 10.78
CA ASP A 190 8.27 19.50 9.64
C ASP A 190 9.63 19.54 8.95
N ARG A 191 10.73 19.68 9.71
CA ARG A 191 12.09 19.66 9.14
C ARG A 191 12.42 18.36 8.42
N GLY A 192 11.97 17.22 8.94
CA GLY A 192 12.18 15.93 8.28
C GLY A 192 11.36 15.76 7.01
N VAL A 193 10.12 16.23 7.00
CA VAL A 193 9.26 16.27 5.79
C VAL A 193 9.87 17.19 4.75
N GLU A 194 10.36 18.37 5.16
CA GLU A 194 11.08 19.30 4.29
C GLU A 194 12.32 18.63 3.69
N TRP A 195 13.16 17.99 4.51
CA TRP A 195 14.34 17.25 4.01
C TRP A 195 13.97 16.19 2.97
N LEU A 196 12.89 15.42 3.18
CA LEU A 196 12.43 14.42 2.21
C LEU A 196 11.92 15.04 0.90
N THR A 197 11.36 16.25 0.95
CA THR A 197 10.69 16.89 -0.19
C THR A 197 11.54 17.95 -0.91
N ALA A 198 12.63 18.42 -0.29
CA ALA A 198 13.47 19.51 -0.76
C ALA A 198 14.04 19.27 -2.17
N ASP A 199 14.60 18.09 -2.44
CA ASP A 199 15.24 17.74 -3.71
C ASP A 199 14.27 17.08 -4.72
N ARG A 200 12.95 17.25 -4.54
CA ARG A 200 11.96 16.65 -5.46
C ARG A 200 11.69 17.57 -6.63
N THR A 201 12.09 17.11 -7.80
CA THR A 201 11.93 17.80 -9.08
C THR A 201 11.30 16.85 -10.10
N ALA A 202 10.77 17.38 -11.20
CA ALA A 202 10.25 16.55 -12.30
C ALA A 202 11.29 15.54 -12.83
N HIS A 203 12.58 15.84 -12.70
CA HIS A 203 13.68 14.97 -13.13
C HIS A 203 14.17 14.00 -12.03
N ARG A 204 13.68 14.13 -10.80
CA ARG A 204 13.94 13.23 -9.67
C ARG A 204 12.65 12.95 -8.89
N PRO A 205 11.69 12.22 -9.48
CA PRO A 205 10.42 11.93 -8.82
C PRO A 205 10.56 10.94 -7.66
N GLY A 206 11.48 9.97 -7.73
CA GLY A 206 11.63 8.91 -6.70
C GLY A 206 12.86 9.05 -5.81
N TRP A 207 12.88 8.37 -4.67
CA TRP A 207 13.96 8.42 -3.67
C TRP A 207 14.94 7.25 -3.79
N GLY A 208 16.23 7.51 -3.54
CA GLY A 208 17.27 6.51 -3.31
C GLY A 208 17.72 6.47 -1.84
N PRO A 209 18.75 5.68 -1.49
CA PRO A 209 19.30 5.64 -0.12
C PRO A 209 19.71 7.01 0.44
N THR A 210 20.22 7.87 -0.43
CA THR A 210 20.60 9.26 -0.15
C THR A 210 19.99 10.17 -1.21
N PRO A 211 19.89 11.50 -0.97
CA PRO A 211 19.41 12.45 -1.99
C PRO A 211 20.20 12.39 -3.31
N ALA A 212 21.50 12.11 -3.25
CA ALA A 212 22.36 11.99 -4.43
C ALA A 212 22.18 10.66 -5.19
N SER A 213 21.66 9.62 -4.54
CA SER A 213 21.51 8.29 -5.13
C SER A 213 20.37 8.22 -6.15
N ARG A 214 20.47 7.27 -7.10
CA ARG A 214 19.37 6.98 -8.03
C ARG A 214 18.14 6.47 -7.26
N PRO A 215 16.92 6.76 -7.75
CA PRO A 215 15.70 6.25 -7.16
C PRO A 215 15.66 4.71 -7.11
N THR A 216 15.04 4.16 -6.07
CA THR A 216 14.78 2.72 -5.94
C THR A 216 13.33 2.50 -5.50
N VAL A 217 12.72 1.39 -5.90
CA VAL A 217 11.35 1.02 -5.49
C VAL A 217 11.20 1.06 -3.96
N THR A 218 12.13 0.47 -3.23
CA THR A 218 12.08 0.41 -1.76
C THR A 218 12.09 1.78 -1.10
N HIS A 219 13.04 2.65 -1.47
CA HIS A 219 13.16 3.97 -0.85
C HIS A 219 12.02 4.90 -1.27
N THR A 220 11.62 4.88 -2.54
CA THR A 220 10.47 5.63 -3.01
C THR A 220 9.21 5.22 -2.26
N ALA A 221 8.93 3.91 -2.20
CA ALA A 221 7.77 3.40 -1.50
C ALA A 221 7.77 3.75 0.00
N PHE A 222 8.92 3.61 0.67
CA PHE A 222 9.02 3.90 2.10
C PHE A 222 8.85 5.39 2.42
N ALA A 223 9.39 6.27 1.56
CA ALA A 223 9.16 7.70 1.64
C ALA A 223 7.68 8.06 1.44
N LEU A 224 7.02 7.48 0.43
CA LEU A 224 5.59 7.69 0.18
C LEU A 224 4.72 7.21 1.35
N VAL A 225 4.98 6.01 1.88
CA VAL A 225 4.34 5.47 3.09
C VAL A 225 4.49 6.43 4.27
N THR A 226 5.69 6.99 4.44
CA THR A 226 6.01 7.91 5.54
C THR A 226 5.32 9.26 5.37
N LEU A 227 5.36 9.85 4.18
CA LEU A 227 4.72 11.13 3.90
C LEU A 227 3.20 11.04 4.04
N ALA A 228 2.59 9.94 3.57
CA ALA A 228 1.16 9.70 3.75
C ALA A 228 0.77 9.53 5.24
N GLU A 229 1.67 9.04 6.10
CA GLU A 229 1.43 8.96 7.55
C GLU A 229 1.66 10.30 8.26
N ALA A 230 2.74 11.01 7.92
CA ALA A 230 3.14 12.24 8.59
C ALA A 230 2.29 13.45 8.15
N ARG A 231 1.89 13.50 6.87
CA ARG A 231 1.12 14.59 6.27
C ARG A 231 0.07 14.03 5.29
N PRO A 232 -1.05 13.47 5.80
CA PRO A 232 -2.10 12.86 4.94
C PRO A 232 -2.70 13.82 3.91
N GLU A 233 -2.69 15.11 4.19
CA GLU A 233 -3.21 16.17 3.29
C GLU A 233 -2.19 16.66 2.26
N LEU A 234 -0.94 16.19 2.32
CA LEU A 234 0.08 16.59 1.36
C LEU A 234 -0.25 16.02 -0.02
N ARG A 235 -0.65 16.90 -0.94
CA ARG A 235 -1.01 16.56 -2.32
C ARG A 235 -0.38 17.54 -3.29
N THR A 236 0.90 17.35 -3.57
CA THR A 236 1.65 18.16 -4.53
C THR A 236 1.86 17.38 -5.82
N GLU A 237 2.01 18.07 -6.96
CA GLU A 237 2.35 17.43 -8.24
C GLU A 237 3.61 16.56 -8.12
N ARG A 238 4.63 17.07 -7.43
CA ARG A 238 5.88 16.34 -7.15
C ARG A 238 5.67 15.04 -6.38
N LEU A 239 4.69 14.99 -5.47
CA LEU A 239 4.35 13.76 -4.75
C LEU A 239 3.63 12.78 -5.67
N LEU A 240 2.73 13.26 -6.52
CA LEU A 240 2.01 12.44 -7.50
C LEU A 240 2.97 11.86 -8.54
N ASP A 241 3.94 12.64 -9.02
CA ASP A 241 5.00 12.17 -9.92
C ASP A 241 5.79 11.00 -9.31
N ALA A 242 5.97 10.99 -7.99
CA ALA A 242 6.64 9.91 -7.29
C ALA A 242 5.81 8.62 -7.22
N TYR A 243 4.48 8.75 -7.09
CA TYR A 243 3.56 7.62 -7.22
C TYR A 243 3.58 7.07 -8.65
N ASP A 244 3.58 7.94 -9.66
CA ASP A 244 3.66 7.55 -11.07
C ASP A 244 4.98 6.84 -11.37
N TRP A 245 6.10 7.38 -10.88
CA TRP A 245 7.39 6.70 -10.97
C TRP A 245 7.34 5.31 -10.32
N LEU A 246 6.74 5.17 -9.13
CA LEU A 246 6.62 3.88 -8.45
C LEU A 246 5.79 2.88 -9.26
N LEU A 247 4.69 3.32 -9.88
CA LEU A 247 3.84 2.48 -10.73
C LEU A 247 4.58 1.97 -11.96
N GLU A 248 5.38 2.82 -12.60
CA GLU A 248 6.15 2.49 -13.80
C GLU A 248 7.31 1.53 -13.51
N HIS A 249 7.89 1.60 -12.31
CA HIS A 249 9.12 0.88 -11.95
C HIS A 249 8.89 -0.34 -11.05
N LEU A 250 7.67 -0.52 -10.52
CA LEU A 250 7.32 -1.72 -9.76
C LEU A 250 7.06 -2.90 -10.69
N ASP A 251 7.90 -3.92 -10.62
CA ASP A 251 7.57 -5.24 -11.15
C ASP A 251 6.70 -6.00 -10.11
N PRO A 252 5.39 -6.21 -10.36
CA PRO A 252 4.50 -6.88 -9.40
C PRO A 252 4.73 -8.39 -9.31
N ASP A 253 5.57 -8.96 -10.18
CA ASP A 253 5.92 -10.39 -10.17
C ASP A 253 7.32 -10.65 -9.57
N ASP A 254 8.07 -9.61 -9.21
CA ASP A 254 9.37 -9.70 -8.53
C ASP A 254 9.23 -9.70 -7.00
N ASP A 255 9.65 -10.79 -6.35
CA ASP A 255 9.70 -10.94 -4.89
C ASP A 255 11.12 -10.82 -4.32
N ARG A 256 12.07 -10.30 -5.09
CA ARG A 256 13.47 -10.22 -4.69
C ARG A 256 13.70 -9.32 -3.47
N THR A 257 14.53 -9.84 -2.57
CA THR A 257 15.10 -9.10 -1.44
C THR A 257 16.51 -8.68 -1.75
N TRP A 258 16.93 -7.51 -1.26
CA TRP A 258 18.31 -7.04 -1.34
C TRP A 258 18.76 -6.44 -0.02
N ILE A 259 20.08 -6.28 0.15
CA ILE A 259 20.68 -5.74 1.37
C ILE A 259 21.38 -4.43 1.02
N GLU A 260 20.98 -3.35 1.69
CA GLU A 260 21.74 -2.11 1.69
C GLU A 260 22.81 -2.17 2.77
N THR A 261 24.05 -1.84 2.41
CA THR A 261 25.14 -1.73 3.39
C THR A 261 25.76 -0.36 3.37
N TYR A 262 26.02 0.20 4.54
CA TYR A 262 26.77 1.44 4.70
C TYR A 262 27.54 1.44 6.03
N ASP A 263 28.55 2.29 6.07
CA ASP A 263 29.45 2.43 7.19
C ASP A 263 28.96 3.51 8.15
N VAL A 264 29.15 3.27 9.45
CA VAL A 264 28.78 4.21 10.51
C VAL A 264 29.98 4.55 11.35
N SER A 265 30.19 5.86 11.55
CA SER A 265 31.25 6.40 12.38
C SER A 265 30.71 7.50 13.29
N PRO A 266 30.91 7.41 14.62
CA PRO A 266 30.49 8.45 15.58
C PRO A 266 31.15 9.81 15.37
N HIS A 267 32.23 9.88 14.58
CA HIS A 267 33.06 11.07 14.38
C HIS A 267 32.90 11.69 12.98
N CYS A 268 31.78 11.50 12.28
CA CYS A 268 31.52 12.26 11.06
C CYS A 268 31.48 13.75 11.42
N ALA A 269 32.55 14.44 11.02
CA ALA A 269 32.96 15.72 11.53
C ALA A 269 32.04 16.87 11.09
N ASP A 270 32.11 17.92 11.91
CA ASP A 270 31.65 19.28 11.66
C ASP A 270 31.85 19.71 10.19
N PRO A 271 30.82 20.23 9.48
CA PRO A 271 30.94 20.66 8.09
C PRO A 271 31.99 21.76 7.83
N HIS A 272 32.50 22.40 8.88
CA HIS A 272 33.48 23.49 8.80
C HIS A 272 34.95 23.07 9.03
N ASP A 273 35.23 21.79 9.34
CA ASP A 273 36.61 21.34 9.53
C ASP A 273 37.22 20.87 8.20
N SER A 274 37.81 21.79 7.44
CA SER A 274 38.65 21.50 6.27
C SER A 274 40.02 20.95 6.70
N GLY A 275 40.01 19.82 7.40
CA GLY A 275 41.20 19.11 7.85
C GLY A 275 41.83 18.29 6.73
N ALA A 276 42.54 18.95 5.82
CA ALA A 276 43.49 18.29 4.94
C ALA A 276 44.58 17.61 5.79
N GLY A 277 44.43 16.30 6.06
CA GLY A 277 45.47 15.52 6.74
C GLY A 277 45.03 14.41 7.70
N ARG A 278 43.74 14.08 7.88
CA ARG A 278 43.36 12.89 8.67
C ARG A 278 43.21 11.66 7.78
N THR A 279 44.27 10.84 7.75
CA THR A 279 44.18 9.43 7.36
C THR A 279 43.17 8.70 8.24
N GLY A 280 42.03 8.34 7.65
CA GLY A 280 41.09 7.29 8.07
C GLY A 280 40.71 7.21 9.54
N SER A 281 39.62 7.88 9.95
CA SER A 281 38.77 7.26 10.97
C SER A 281 38.02 6.12 10.28
N GLU A 282 38.49 4.88 10.47
CA GLU A 282 37.83 3.69 9.95
C GLU A 282 36.33 3.68 10.36
N PRO A 283 35.45 3.09 9.54
CA PRO A 283 34.09 2.73 9.95
C PRO A 283 34.12 2.02 11.30
N VAL A 284 33.37 2.51 12.29
CA VAL A 284 33.32 1.82 13.59
C VAL A 284 32.50 0.53 13.46
N TRP A 285 31.50 0.51 12.58
CA TRP A 285 30.82 -0.72 12.15
C TRP A 285 30.15 -0.54 10.78
N ARG A 286 29.80 -1.67 10.16
CA ARG A 286 29.03 -1.74 8.93
C ARG A 286 27.61 -2.21 9.21
N LEU A 287 26.62 -1.45 8.76
CA LEU A 287 25.22 -1.84 8.83
C LEU A 287 24.78 -2.58 7.57
N ALA A 288 23.77 -3.44 7.74
CA ALA A 288 23.13 -4.21 6.69
C ALA A 288 21.61 -4.15 6.90
N LEU A 289 20.91 -3.42 6.02
CA LEU A 289 19.46 -3.27 6.04
C LEU A 289 18.82 -4.15 4.97
N TRP A 290 17.89 -5.00 5.39
CA TRP A 290 17.15 -5.88 4.49
C TRP A 290 15.95 -5.14 3.87
N HIS A 291 15.92 -5.12 2.55
CA HIS A 291 14.90 -4.45 1.77
C HIS A 291 14.04 -5.45 1.03
N TYR A 292 12.74 -5.41 1.30
CA TYR A 292 11.72 -6.15 0.56
C TYR A 292 10.78 -5.16 -0.13
N GLY A 293 11.09 -4.81 -1.38
CA GLY A 293 10.46 -3.70 -2.09
C GLY A 293 8.96 -3.91 -2.37
N LEU A 294 8.57 -5.12 -2.78
CA LEU A 294 7.20 -5.43 -3.21
C LEU A 294 6.13 -5.12 -2.14
N PRO A 295 6.21 -5.62 -0.88
CA PRO A 295 5.22 -5.27 0.14
C PRO A 295 5.19 -3.77 0.46
N ILE A 296 6.35 -3.13 0.60
CA ILE A 296 6.42 -1.70 0.94
C ILE A 296 5.78 -0.86 -0.19
N ALA A 297 6.07 -1.21 -1.45
CA ALA A 297 5.46 -0.58 -2.62
C ALA A 297 3.95 -0.78 -2.66
N LEU A 298 3.48 -1.99 -2.34
CA LEU A 298 2.04 -2.27 -2.26
C LEU A 298 1.36 -1.40 -1.18
N THR A 299 1.98 -1.27 0.00
CA THR A 299 1.49 -0.38 1.08
C THR A 299 1.48 1.08 0.64
N ALA A 300 2.50 1.54 -0.10
CA ALA A 300 2.54 2.89 -0.65
C ALA A 300 1.39 3.13 -1.63
N LEU A 301 1.19 2.23 -2.59
CA LEU A 301 0.16 2.35 -3.63
C LEU A 301 -1.27 2.31 -3.08
N LEU A 302 -1.50 1.62 -1.95
CA LEU A 302 -2.78 1.68 -1.23
C LEU A 302 -3.09 3.07 -0.66
N ARG A 303 -2.07 3.92 -0.54
CA ARG A 303 -2.15 5.28 0.00
C ARG A 303 -1.96 6.35 -1.07
N ASP A 304 -2.00 6.00 -2.37
CA ASP A 304 -2.03 7.00 -3.44
C ASP A 304 -3.24 7.94 -3.22
N PRO A 305 -3.04 9.28 -3.14
CA PRO A 305 -4.13 10.24 -2.94
C PRO A 305 -5.23 10.18 -4.00
N ARG A 306 -4.94 9.63 -5.19
CA ARG A 306 -5.89 9.44 -6.30
C ARG A 306 -6.68 8.14 -6.16
N GLY A 307 -6.27 7.26 -5.25
CA GLY A 307 -6.85 5.96 -5.02
C GLY A 307 -5.96 4.80 -5.49
N PRO A 308 -6.24 3.58 -5.01
CA PRO A 308 -5.42 2.39 -5.27
C PRO A 308 -5.47 1.92 -6.74
N HIS A 309 -4.30 1.64 -7.32
CA HIS A 309 -4.16 1.06 -8.67
C HIS A 309 -4.48 -0.43 -8.71
N GLY A 310 -5.76 -0.73 -8.71
CA GLY A 310 -6.37 -2.05 -8.60
C GLY A 310 -5.67 -3.22 -9.31
N PRO A 311 -5.51 -3.19 -10.65
CA PRO A 311 -4.88 -4.28 -11.39
C PRO A 311 -3.45 -4.60 -10.93
N LEU A 312 -2.65 -3.58 -10.67
CA LEU A 312 -1.27 -3.74 -10.21
C LEU A 312 -1.24 -4.28 -8.78
N ILE A 313 -2.08 -3.73 -7.90
CA ILE A 313 -2.22 -4.16 -6.50
C ILE A 313 -2.62 -5.64 -6.43
N ALA A 314 -3.59 -6.07 -7.23
CA ALA A 314 -4.01 -7.47 -7.27
C ALA A 314 -2.93 -8.42 -7.84
N ARG A 315 -2.11 -7.97 -8.81
CA ARG A 315 -0.95 -8.73 -9.29
C ARG A 315 0.12 -8.85 -8.19
N ALA A 316 0.50 -7.74 -7.58
CA ALA A 316 1.47 -7.68 -6.49
C ALA A 316 1.01 -8.50 -5.29
N PHE A 317 -0.28 -8.42 -4.92
CA PHE A 317 -0.88 -9.25 -3.86
C PHE A 317 -0.75 -10.74 -4.17
N ARG A 318 -1.05 -11.17 -5.40
CA ARG A 318 -0.89 -12.58 -5.80
C ARG A 318 0.55 -13.04 -5.60
N THR A 319 1.54 -12.21 -5.95
CA THR A 319 2.96 -12.52 -5.72
C THR A 319 3.29 -12.57 -4.23
N LEU A 320 2.82 -11.61 -3.44
CA LEU A 320 3.02 -11.53 -1.99
C LEU A 320 2.49 -12.77 -1.24
N VAL A 321 1.36 -13.34 -1.69
CA VAL A 321 0.75 -14.53 -1.06
C VAL A 321 1.20 -15.86 -1.66
N ARG A 322 2.12 -15.86 -2.64
CA ARG A 322 2.72 -17.10 -3.18
C ARG A 322 3.62 -17.74 -2.11
N GLY A 323 3.49 -19.05 -1.97
CA GLY A 323 4.29 -19.87 -1.05
C GLY A 323 3.77 -19.86 0.38
N GLU A 324 3.90 -21.02 1.03
CA GLU A 324 3.67 -21.18 2.47
C GLU A 324 4.91 -20.72 3.23
N PHE A 325 4.72 -19.93 4.29
CA PHE A 325 5.79 -19.65 5.24
C PHE A 325 5.83 -20.83 6.21
N THR A 326 6.79 -21.72 6.00
CA THR A 326 6.98 -22.88 6.88
C THR A 326 7.86 -22.50 8.06
N ASP A 327 7.74 -23.23 9.16
CA ASP A 327 8.54 -23.04 10.38
C ASP A 327 10.03 -22.84 10.04
N PRO A 328 10.61 -21.66 10.34
CA PRO A 328 12.01 -21.35 10.09
C PRO A 328 12.97 -22.36 10.72
N ARG A 329 12.56 -23.05 11.80
CA ARG A 329 13.35 -24.06 12.51
C ARG A 329 13.40 -25.41 11.78
N ARG A 330 12.45 -25.69 10.87
CA ARG A 330 12.36 -26.96 10.14
C ARG A 330 13.04 -26.96 8.77
N ASN A 331 13.05 -25.83 8.03
CA ASN A 331 13.49 -25.80 6.62
C ASN A 331 14.37 -24.60 6.21
N GLY A 332 15.08 -23.95 7.14
CA GLY A 332 15.88 -22.76 6.84
C GLY A 332 17.34 -23.04 6.45
N HIS A 333 17.71 -22.88 5.18
CA HIS A 333 19.10 -22.51 4.86
C HIS A 333 19.34 -21.05 5.34
N PRO A 334 20.35 -20.79 6.17
CA PRO A 334 20.71 -19.43 6.59
C PRO A 334 20.97 -18.55 5.36
N GLY A 335 20.34 -17.37 5.28
CA GLY A 335 20.63 -16.37 4.24
C GLY A 335 19.64 -16.26 3.08
N SER A 336 18.61 -17.12 2.98
CA SER A 336 17.58 -17.01 1.92
C SER A 336 16.57 -15.88 2.10
N GLY A 337 16.65 -15.10 3.19
CA GLY A 337 15.67 -14.07 3.55
C GLY A 337 14.33 -14.61 4.05
N ARG A 338 13.93 -15.83 3.68
CA ARG A 338 12.64 -16.47 4.07
C ARG A 338 12.55 -16.89 5.54
N THR A 339 13.63 -16.81 6.30
CA THR A 339 13.64 -17.03 7.76
C THR A 339 13.93 -15.74 8.53
N SER A 340 14.01 -14.62 7.80
CA SER A 340 14.30 -13.30 8.37
C SER A 340 13.01 -12.65 8.84
N LEU A 341 13.03 -12.10 10.05
CA LEU A 341 11.96 -11.24 10.54
C LEU A 341 11.71 -10.05 9.60
N TRP A 342 12.75 -9.54 8.93
CA TRP A 342 12.61 -8.38 8.05
C TRP A 342 11.69 -8.66 6.86
N THR A 343 11.79 -9.84 6.25
CA THR A 343 10.91 -10.20 5.12
C THR A 343 9.48 -10.48 5.61
N LEU A 344 9.36 -11.12 6.77
CA LEU A 344 8.08 -11.41 7.41
C LEU A 344 7.34 -10.13 7.83
N TRP A 345 8.05 -9.18 8.44
CA TRP A 345 7.50 -7.90 8.91
C TRP A 345 6.87 -7.10 7.77
N TRP A 346 7.61 -6.87 6.67
CA TRP A 346 7.07 -6.07 5.56
C TRP A 346 5.85 -6.71 4.94
N ARG A 347 5.84 -8.04 4.82
CA ARG A 347 4.66 -8.78 4.39
C ARG A 347 3.48 -8.60 5.35
N LEU A 348 3.71 -8.76 6.65
CA LEU A 348 2.70 -8.57 7.70
C LEU A 348 2.10 -7.16 7.66
N GLU A 349 2.95 -6.14 7.62
CA GLU A 349 2.52 -4.73 7.56
C GLU A 349 1.61 -4.48 6.35
N THR A 350 1.97 -5.00 5.18
CA THR A 350 1.15 -4.88 3.96
C THR A 350 -0.16 -5.67 4.05
N LEU A 351 -0.14 -6.90 4.58
CA LEU A 351 -1.37 -7.69 4.76
C LEU A 351 -2.33 -7.02 5.76
N ILE A 352 -1.80 -6.41 6.82
CA ILE A 352 -2.58 -5.61 7.78
C ILE A 352 -3.12 -4.33 7.11
N ALA A 353 -2.32 -3.64 6.29
CA ALA A 353 -2.80 -2.48 5.55
C ALA A 353 -3.95 -2.84 4.60
N LEU A 354 -3.82 -3.94 3.86
CA LEU A 354 -4.87 -4.46 2.98
C LEU A 354 -6.14 -4.88 3.73
N SER A 355 -6.01 -5.46 4.94
CA SER A 355 -7.17 -5.87 5.75
C SER A 355 -7.97 -4.69 6.30
N ARG A 356 -7.34 -3.50 6.39
CA ARG A 356 -7.96 -2.26 6.89
C ARG A 356 -8.60 -1.41 5.79
N VAL A 357 -8.45 -1.77 4.50
CA VAL A 357 -9.12 -1.04 3.41
C VAL A 357 -10.64 -1.18 3.59
N PRO A 358 -11.38 -0.09 3.87
CA PRO A 358 -12.69 -0.13 4.55
C PRO A 358 -13.88 -0.51 3.66
N LEU A 359 -13.70 -1.36 2.64
CA LEU A 359 -14.76 -1.63 1.66
C LEU A 359 -15.38 -3.04 1.76
N ALA A 360 -14.73 -4.01 2.42
CA ALA A 360 -15.11 -5.43 2.33
C ALA A 360 -15.09 -6.15 3.69
N GLY A 361 -16.02 -7.09 3.91
CA GLY A 361 -15.94 -8.04 5.02
C GLY A 361 -14.84 -9.08 4.81
N GLY A 362 -14.35 -9.72 5.87
CA GLY A 362 -13.18 -10.61 5.82
C GLY A 362 -13.28 -11.84 4.89
N ALA A 363 -14.47 -12.17 4.40
CA ALA A 363 -14.74 -13.28 3.48
C ALA A 363 -15.25 -12.83 2.08
N ASP A 364 -15.30 -11.53 1.82
CA ASP A 364 -15.71 -10.95 0.53
C ASP A 364 -14.58 -11.05 -0.52
N ILE A 365 -14.93 -10.92 -1.80
CA ILE A 365 -13.95 -10.76 -2.90
C ILE A 365 -13.94 -9.31 -3.35
N LEU A 366 -12.75 -8.71 -3.39
CA LEU A 366 -12.57 -7.35 -3.89
C LEU A 366 -12.10 -7.38 -5.35
N HIS A 367 -12.98 -6.96 -6.25
CA HIS A 367 -12.67 -6.80 -7.68
C HIS A 367 -12.26 -5.36 -7.93
N TRP A 368 -11.09 -5.20 -8.55
CA TRP A 368 -10.63 -3.88 -8.94
C TRP A 368 -10.79 -3.69 -10.45
N LEU A 369 -11.67 -2.78 -10.83
CA LEU A 369 -11.85 -2.31 -12.20
C LEU A 369 -11.02 -1.02 -12.40
N PRO A 370 -10.77 -0.59 -13.65
CA PRO A 370 -10.00 0.63 -13.91
C PRO A 370 -10.53 1.88 -13.18
N ASP A 371 -11.86 2.05 -13.13
CA ASP A 371 -12.51 3.25 -12.57
C ASP A 371 -13.41 2.96 -11.36
N ALA A 372 -13.45 1.71 -10.88
CA ALA A 372 -14.37 1.30 -9.82
C ALA A 372 -13.84 0.11 -9.01
N THR A 373 -14.24 0.06 -7.75
CA THR A 373 -14.00 -1.11 -6.89
C THR A 373 -15.32 -1.79 -6.60
N VAL A 374 -15.42 -3.09 -6.88
CA VAL A 374 -16.64 -3.87 -6.61
C VAL A 374 -16.36 -4.88 -5.50
N VAL A 375 -17.16 -4.81 -4.45
CA VAL A 375 -17.11 -5.73 -3.32
C VAL A 375 -18.14 -6.84 -3.57
N GLN A 376 -17.67 -8.00 -4.00
CA GLN A 376 -18.52 -9.19 -4.12
C GLN A 376 -18.65 -9.85 -2.75
N ARG A 377 -19.86 -9.80 -2.20
CA ARG A 377 -20.16 -10.33 -0.87
C ARG A 377 -19.94 -11.84 -0.78
N SER A 378 -19.51 -12.30 0.39
CA SER A 378 -19.17 -13.70 0.68
C SER A 378 -20.25 -14.71 0.27
N HIS A 379 -21.54 -14.40 0.45
CA HIS A 379 -22.66 -15.27 0.05
C HIS A 379 -22.78 -15.47 -1.47
N ALA A 380 -22.16 -14.62 -2.28
CA ALA A 380 -22.22 -14.67 -3.73
C ALA A 380 -20.89 -15.12 -4.36
N ARG A 381 -19.90 -15.55 -3.55
CA ARG A 381 -18.51 -15.85 -3.97
C ARG A 381 -18.38 -16.81 -5.15
N GLU A 382 -19.24 -17.81 -5.23
CA GLU A 382 -19.22 -18.85 -6.28
C GLU A 382 -19.83 -18.38 -7.61
N ARG A 383 -20.42 -17.17 -7.65
CA ARG A 383 -21.02 -16.61 -8.86
C ARG A 383 -19.99 -15.74 -9.60
N PRO A 384 -19.87 -15.86 -10.93
CA PRO A 384 -19.10 -14.92 -11.73
C PRO A 384 -19.57 -13.47 -11.51
N LEU A 385 -18.64 -12.51 -11.44
CA LEU A 385 -18.97 -11.08 -11.26
C LEU A 385 -19.96 -10.57 -12.32
N ALA A 386 -19.84 -11.04 -13.56
CA ALA A 386 -20.74 -10.66 -14.66
C ALA A 386 -22.22 -11.01 -14.38
N ASP A 387 -22.46 -12.08 -13.62
CA ASP A 387 -23.81 -12.56 -13.26
C ASP A 387 -24.40 -11.79 -12.06
N LEU A 388 -23.59 -10.95 -11.41
CA LEU A 388 -23.95 -10.13 -10.25
C LEU A 388 -24.14 -8.66 -10.60
N LEU A 389 -23.49 -8.19 -11.67
CA LEU A 389 -23.72 -6.85 -12.19
C LEU A 389 -25.13 -6.79 -12.79
N PRO A 390 -25.94 -5.75 -12.48
CA PRO A 390 -27.24 -5.59 -13.10
C PRO A 390 -27.01 -5.60 -14.61
N HIS A 391 -27.54 -6.62 -15.27
CA HIS A 391 -27.50 -6.69 -16.72
C HIS A 391 -28.06 -5.36 -17.20
N ARG A 392 -27.26 -4.58 -17.95
CA ARG A 392 -27.82 -3.50 -18.76
C ARG A 392 -28.86 -4.20 -19.60
N GLY A 393 -30.14 -4.05 -19.24
CA GLY A 393 -31.24 -4.60 -19.99
C GLY A 393 -31.05 -4.10 -21.41
N LEU A 394 -30.60 -4.98 -22.30
CA LEU A 394 -30.66 -4.76 -23.72
C LEU A 394 -32.12 -4.35 -23.95
N VAL A 395 -32.27 -3.11 -24.43
CA VAL A 395 -33.52 -2.40 -24.71
C VAL A 395 -34.70 -3.37 -24.75
N ASP A 396 -35.63 -3.28 -23.79
CA ASP A 396 -36.88 -4.05 -23.83
C ASP A 396 -37.51 -3.81 -25.21
N PRO A 397 -37.47 -4.79 -26.13
CA PRO A 397 -37.87 -4.55 -27.51
C PRO A 397 -39.37 -4.26 -27.57
N VAL A 398 -40.15 -4.81 -26.62
CA VAL A 398 -41.58 -4.57 -26.50
C VAL A 398 -41.84 -3.17 -25.95
N GLY A 399 -41.11 -2.74 -24.93
CA GLY A 399 -41.18 -1.39 -24.37
C GLY A 399 -40.74 -0.31 -25.37
N PHE A 400 -39.67 -0.56 -26.14
CA PHE A 400 -39.17 0.34 -27.17
C PHE A 400 -40.13 0.42 -28.36
N ALA A 401 -40.64 -0.72 -28.83
CA ALA A 401 -41.66 -0.76 -29.88
C ALA A 401 -42.94 -0.07 -29.43
N ARG A 402 -43.45 -0.31 -28.21
CA ARG A 402 -44.61 0.40 -27.65
C ARG A 402 -44.38 1.91 -27.50
N ARG A 403 -43.17 2.35 -27.16
CA ARG A 403 -42.86 3.77 -26.99
C ARG A 403 -42.73 4.50 -28.32
N HIS A 404 -42.26 3.83 -29.37
CA HIS A 404 -41.97 4.45 -30.67
C HIS A 404 -42.79 3.86 -31.84
N TRP A 405 -43.89 3.17 -31.57
CA TRP A 405 -44.69 2.45 -32.58
C TRP A 405 -45.13 3.36 -33.74
N ALA A 406 -45.52 4.60 -33.43
CA ALA A 406 -45.94 5.58 -34.43
C ALA A 406 -44.79 5.99 -35.37
N ALA A 407 -43.57 6.17 -34.83
CA ALA A 407 -42.41 6.50 -35.63
C ALA A 407 -41.95 5.30 -36.50
N LEU A 408 -42.07 4.08 -35.98
CA LEU A 408 -41.77 2.85 -36.72
C LEU A 408 -42.76 2.63 -37.87
N LEU A 409 -44.06 2.81 -37.63
CA LEU A 409 -45.08 2.75 -38.68
C LEU A 409 -44.85 3.83 -39.74
N LEU A 410 -44.53 5.05 -39.33
CA LEU A 410 -44.24 6.14 -40.26
C LEU A 410 -43.02 5.82 -41.14
N GLY A 411 -41.94 5.31 -40.53
CA GLY A 411 -40.76 4.86 -41.26
C GLY A 411 -41.08 3.75 -42.25
N LEU A 412 -41.94 2.80 -41.87
CA LEU A 412 -42.37 1.69 -42.72
C LEU A 412 -43.22 2.18 -43.90
N VAL A 413 -44.13 3.13 -43.68
CA VAL A 413 -44.90 3.79 -44.74
C VAL A 413 -43.96 4.54 -45.70
N CYS A 414 -43.03 5.33 -45.18
CA CYS A 414 -42.04 6.02 -46.00
C CYS A 414 -41.21 5.04 -46.85
N ALA A 415 -40.72 3.95 -46.25
CA ALA A 415 -39.92 2.95 -46.95
C ALA A 415 -40.74 2.20 -48.02
N ALA A 416 -41.96 1.79 -47.70
CA ALA A 416 -42.86 1.12 -48.64
C ALA A 416 -43.23 2.03 -49.82
N SER A 417 -43.47 3.32 -49.57
CA SER A 417 -43.77 4.26 -50.64
C SER A 417 -42.54 4.57 -51.51
N VAL A 418 -41.35 4.71 -50.92
CA VAL A 418 -40.10 4.86 -51.70
C VAL A 418 -39.85 3.63 -52.57
N LEU A 419 -40.04 2.43 -52.02
CA LEU A 419 -39.93 1.17 -52.78
C LEU A 419 -40.99 1.07 -53.89
N GLY A 420 -42.23 1.48 -53.62
CA GLY A 420 -43.32 1.49 -54.61
C GLY A 420 -43.03 2.43 -55.78
N VAL A 421 -42.40 3.57 -55.52
CA VAL A 421 -41.98 4.49 -56.58
C VAL A 421 -40.75 3.96 -57.34
N ALA A 422 -39.78 3.37 -56.64
CA ALA A 422 -38.61 2.74 -57.29
C ALA A 422 -39.01 1.54 -58.18
N ALA A 423 -40.07 0.82 -57.81
CA ALA A 423 -40.64 -0.28 -58.59
C ALA A 423 -41.59 0.20 -59.72
N GLY A 424 -41.82 1.51 -59.87
CA GLY A 424 -42.66 2.07 -60.93
C GLY A 424 -44.16 1.85 -60.73
N LEU A 425 -44.60 1.45 -59.54
CA LEU A 425 -46.02 1.15 -59.25
C LEU A 425 -46.86 2.43 -59.05
N TRP A 426 -46.23 3.58 -58.75
CA TRP A 426 -46.87 4.86 -58.38
C TRP A 426 -45.99 6.02 -58.88
N GLY A 427 -46.59 7.17 -59.19
CA GLY A 427 -45.84 8.36 -59.63
C GLY A 427 -45.15 9.09 -58.47
N TRP A 428 -44.02 9.76 -58.73
CA TRP A 428 -43.30 10.57 -57.73
C TRP A 428 -44.21 11.65 -57.09
N LYS A 429 -45.19 12.14 -57.86
CA LYS A 429 -46.19 13.11 -57.41
C LYS A 429 -47.10 12.56 -56.31
N ASP A 430 -47.44 11.27 -56.38
CA ASP A 430 -48.33 10.63 -55.40
C ASP A 430 -47.61 10.43 -54.06
N PHE A 431 -46.32 10.14 -54.07
CA PHE A 431 -45.49 10.05 -52.86
C PHE A 431 -45.38 11.40 -52.12
N TRP A 432 -45.15 12.50 -52.86
CA TRP A 432 -45.07 13.83 -52.26
C TRP A 432 -46.38 14.26 -51.61
N LEU A 433 -47.51 13.98 -52.25
CA LEU A 433 -48.83 14.39 -51.77
C LEU A 433 -49.36 13.51 -50.63
N SER A 434 -49.05 12.21 -50.64
CA SER A 434 -49.62 11.25 -49.68
C SER A 434 -48.77 11.04 -48.42
N VAL A 435 -47.45 11.22 -48.49
CA VAL A 435 -46.55 10.92 -47.36
C VAL A 435 -45.85 12.18 -46.86
N ILE A 436 -45.18 12.92 -47.73
CA ILE A 436 -44.34 14.04 -47.29
C ILE A 436 -45.19 15.24 -46.85
N LEU A 437 -46.21 15.61 -47.62
CA LEU A 437 -47.05 16.78 -47.32
C LEU A 437 -47.79 16.63 -45.97
N PRO A 438 -48.42 15.49 -45.63
CA PRO A 438 -49.02 15.30 -44.31
C PRO A 438 -47.99 15.33 -43.16
N ILE A 439 -46.81 14.75 -43.34
CA ILE A 439 -45.76 14.78 -42.31
C ILE A 439 -45.32 16.22 -42.01
N VAL A 440 -45.11 17.03 -43.05
CA VAL A 440 -44.74 18.44 -42.90
C VAL A 440 -45.85 19.24 -42.23
N LEU A 441 -47.10 19.06 -42.65
CA LEU A 441 -48.26 19.73 -42.04
C LEU A 441 -48.43 19.36 -40.57
N THR A 442 -48.26 18.08 -40.22
CA THR A 442 -48.37 17.60 -38.83
C THR A 442 -47.22 18.14 -37.98
N GLY A 443 -46.01 18.24 -38.53
CA GLY A 443 -44.87 18.86 -37.84
C GLY A 443 -45.06 20.36 -37.58
N ILE A 444 -45.70 21.07 -38.51
CA ILE A 444 -46.05 22.50 -38.35
C ILE A 444 -47.13 22.66 -37.26
N ASP A 445 -48.16 21.81 -37.26
CA ASP A 445 -49.25 21.86 -36.26
C ASP A 445 -48.74 21.58 -34.84
N GLU A 446 -47.87 20.57 -34.67
CA GLU A 446 -47.24 20.27 -33.37
C GLU A 446 -46.29 21.37 -32.89
N SER A 447 -45.53 22.00 -33.81
CA SER A 447 -44.69 23.16 -33.50
C SER A 447 -45.53 24.37 -33.07
N ALA A 448 -46.67 24.61 -33.72
CA ALA A 448 -47.60 25.67 -33.37
C ALA A 448 -48.28 25.43 -32.01
N LYS A 449 -48.63 24.18 -31.68
CA LYS A 449 -49.17 23.79 -30.36
C LYS A 449 -48.16 23.98 -29.24
N ARG A 450 -46.89 23.60 -29.44
CA ARG A 450 -45.82 23.80 -28.45
C ARG A 450 -45.53 25.28 -28.15
N ARG A 451 -45.70 26.16 -29.14
CA ARG A 451 -45.57 27.62 -28.94
C ARG A 451 -46.75 28.26 -28.18
N ARG A 452 -47.88 27.56 -28.05
CA ARG A 452 -49.09 28.03 -27.35
C ARG A 452 -49.24 27.50 -25.92
N ALA A 453 -48.33 26.66 -25.44
CA ALA A 453 -48.37 26.18 -24.05
C ALA A 453 -48.09 27.34 -23.06
N PRO A 454 -48.88 27.52 -21.97
CA PRO A 454 -48.73 28.66 -21.08
C PRO A 454 -47.42 28.60 -20.27
N ARG A 455 -46.75 29.75 -20.15
CA ARG A 455 -45.66 29.97 -19.18
C ARG A 455 -46.22 29.91 -17.76
N GLY A 456 -45.74 28.95 -16.97
CA GLY A 456 -45.57 28.95 -15.50
C GLY A 456 -46.75 29.34 -14.59
N PRO A 457 -46.91 28.72 -13.41
CA PRO A 457 -47.90 29.18 -12.43
C PRO A 457 -47.54 30.59 -11.89
N PRO A 458 -48.53 31.40 -11.49
CA PRO A 458 -48.30 32.77 -11.03
C PRO A 458 -47.54 32.78 -9.69
N PRO A 459 -46.78 33.86 -9.38
CA PRO A 459 -46.12 34.01 -8.09
C PRO A 459 -47.15 34.16 -6.97
N ALA A 460 -46.90 33.54 -5.82
CA ALA A 460 -47.68 33.73 -4.61
C ALA A 460 -47.57 35.19 -4.15
N ALA A 461 -48.72 35.82 -3.89
CA ALA A 461 -48.82 37.19 -3.38
C ALA A 461 -48.60 37.23 -1.85
N PRO A 462 -48.29 38.42 -1.28
CA PRO A 462 -47.24 38.64 -0.28
C PRO A 462 -47.53 38.16 1.14
#